data_AF-A0A820XHY7-F1
#
_entry.id   AF-A0A820XHY7-F1
#
_cell.length_a   1.000
_cell.length_b   1.000
_cell.length_c   1.000
_cell.angle_alpha   90.00
_cell.angle_beta   90.00
_cell.angle_gamma   90.00
#
_symmetry.space_group_name_H-M   'P 1'
#
loop_
_entity.id
_entity.type
_entity.pdbx_description
1 polymer ?
#
loop_
_entity_poly.entity_id
_entity_poly.type
_entity_poly.pdbx_seq_one_letter_code
_entity_poly.pdbx_strand_id
1 'polypeptide(L)'
;MHRHWMVRNATFDHIESNLTTMLGGKKYLQTHTLSPYFHEIDFECILRLDNRQPVPCDQYDLMKNISGNKELDIPDGCERVAIQVTTPNHHCHNTTHYVGSVEISFRHLKKLGYRLVILPYYELTTIESSASRFRYLNNKLFKHNQ
;
A
#
# COMPACT_ATOMS: atom_id res chain seq x y z
N MET A 1 0.16 9.92 18.30
CA MET A 1 -0.16 10.92 17.25
C MET A 1 -1.06 10.22 16.25
N HIS A 2 -2.37 10.36 16.44
CA HIS A 2 -3.37 9.86 15.50
C HIS A 2 -3.15 10.58 14.17
N ARG A 3 -3.04 9.84 13.06
CA ARG A 3 -3.27 10.46 11.75
C ARG A 3 -4.73 10.87 11.76
N HIS A 4 -4.97 12.14 12.03
CA HIS A 4 -6.18 12.82 11.62
C HIS A 4 -6.17 12.67 10.11
N TRP A 5 -6.87 11.63 9.63
CA TRP A 5 -7.31 11.32 8.28
C TRP A 5 -6.54 12.13 7.23
N MET A 6 -5.81 11.45 6.35
CA MET A 6 -5.59 12.04 5.03
C MET A 6 -7.00 12.44 4.56
N VAL A 7 -7.32 13.73 4.57
CA VAL A 7 -8.63 14.21 4.10
C VAL A 7 -8.72 13.60 2.73
N ARG A 8 -9.67 12.68 2.54
CA ARG A 8 -9.89 11.99 1.27
C ARG A 8 -9.90 13.09 0.22
N ASN A 9 -8.83 13.15 -0.55
CA ASN A 9 -8.62 14.21 -1.51
C ASN A 9 -8.74 13.58 -2.89
N ALA A 10 -8.95 14.42 -3.89
CA ALA A 10 -9.12 13.95 -5.25
C ALA A 10 -7.94 13.05 -5.68
N THR A 11 -6.71 13.30 -5.22
CA THR A 11 -5.55 12.47 -5.53
C THR A 11 -5.70 11.04 -4.99
N PHE A 12 -6.15 10.88 -3.74
CA PHE A 12 -6.40 9.57 -3.14
C PHE A 12 -7.48 8.81 -3.91
N ASP A 13 -8.61 9.47 -4.22
CA ASP A 13 -9.71 8.85 -4.97
C ASP A 13 -9.28 8.43 -6.39
N HIS A 14 -8.45 9.24 -7.05
CA HIS A 14 -7.87 8.88 -8.35
C HIS A 14 -6.90 7.68 -8.25
N ILE A 15 -6.11 7.58 -7.18
CA ILE A 15 -5.23 6.44 -6.94
C ILE A 15 -6.08 5.19 -6.68
N GLU A 16 -7.09 5.27 -5.83
CA GLU A 16 -8.03 4.17 -5.54
C GLU A 16 -8.70 3.67 -6.83
N SER A 17 -9.21 4.58 -7.65
CA SER A 17 -9.84 4.26 -8.93
C SER A 17 -8.87 3.55 -9.88
N ASN A 18 -7.66 4.09 -10.06
CA ASN A 18 -6.65 3.49 -10.92
C ASN A 18 -6.21 2.10 -10.44
N LEU A 19 -5.94 1.94 -9.14
CA LEU A 19 -5.56 0.66 -8.55
C LEU A 19 -6.69 -0.37 -8.68
N THR A 20 -7.93 0.04 -8.43
CA THR A 20 -9.12 -0.82 -8.61
C THR A 20 -9.22 -1.32 -10.05
N THR A 21 -9.02 -0.43 -11.03
CA THR A 21 -9.04 -0.80 -12.46
C THR A 21 -7.89 -1.74 -12.80
N MET A 22 -6.66 -1.47 -12.33
CA MET A 22 -5.49 -2.32 -12.58
C MET A 22 -5.64 -3.73 -12.01
N LEU A 23 -6.20 -3.82 -10.81
CA LEU A 23 -6.33 -5.09 -10.10
C LEU A 23 -7.57 -5.90 -10.54
N GLY A 24 -8.40 -5.37 -11.44
CA GLY A 24 -9.58 -6.06 -11.95
C GLY A 24 -10.82 -5.96 -11.06
N GLY A 25 -10.89 -4.97 -10.16
CA GLY A 25 -12.08 -4.64 -9.38
C GLY A 25 -11.86 -4.55 -7.87
N LYS A 26 -12.89 -4.08 -7.16
CA LYS A 26 -12.81 -3.75 -5.72
C LYS A 26 -12.49 -4.94 -4.81
N LYS A 27 -12.88 -6.16 -5.19
CA LYS A 27 -12.58 -7.37 -4.40
C LYS A 27 -11.08 -7.66 -4.26
N TYR A 28 -10.24 -7.04 -5.09
CA TYR A 28 -8.78 -7.20 -5.09
C TYR A 28 -8.03 -6.07 -4.38
N LEU A 29 -8.73 -5.07 -3.85
CA LEU A 29 -8.14 -3.91 -3.20
C LEU A 29 -8.88 -3.60 -1.90
N GLN A 30 -8.18 -3.67 -0.78
CA GLN A 30 -8.68 -3.11 0.47
C GLN A 30 -8.13 -1.69 0.63
N THR A 31 -8.92 -0.80 1.24
CA THR A 31 -8.54 0.60 1.48
C THR A 31 -8.63 0.90 2.97
N HIS A 32 -7.71 1.74 3.46
CA HIS A 32 -7.67 2.19 4.87
C HIS A 32 -7.70 1.04 5.88
N THR A 33 -6.79 0.09 5.74
CA THR A 33 -6.71 -1.05 6.65
C THR A 33 -5.68 -0.80 7.75
N LEU A 34 -5.81 -1.58 8.82
CA LEU A 34 -4.82 -1.64 9.89
C LEU A 34 -4.15 -3.01 9.83
N SER A 35 -2.83 -3.02 9.89
CA SER A 35 -2.10 -4.25 10.19
C SER A 35 -2.42 -4.74 11.62
N PRO A 36 -2.10 -6.01 11.97
CA PRO A 36 -2.35 -6.55 13.31
C PRO A 36 -1.72 -5.75 14.47
N TYR A 37 -0.70 -4.94 14.19
CA TYR A 37 -0.04 -4.04 15.15
C TYR A 37 -0.40 -2.57 14.94
N PHE A 38 -1.56 -2.31 14.36
CA PHE A 38 -2.15 -0.97 14.18
C PHE A 38 -1.31 0.00 13.33
N HIS A 39 -0.39 -0.52 12.50
CA HIS A 39 0.18 0.27 11.41
C HIS A 39 -0.86 0.44 10.31
N GLU A 40 -1.14 1.69 9.98
CA GLU A 40 -2.06 2.07 8.91
C GLU A 40 -1.51 1.69 7.55
N ILE A 41 -2.41 1.27 6.66
CA ILE A 41 -2.15 0.92 5.26
C ILE A 41 -3.19 1.63 4.40
N ASP A 42 -2.75 2.50 3.47
CA ASP A 42 -3.64 3.27 2.62
C ASP A 42 -4.38 2.35 1.63
N PHE A 43 -3.64 1.45 0.97
CA PHE A 43 -4.21 0.41 0.14
C PHE A 43 -3.48 -0.92 0.33
N GLU A 44 -4.22 -2.01 0.26
CA GLU A 44 -3.69 -3.36 0.40
C GLU A 44 -4.21 -4.25 -0.73
N CYS A 45 -3.33 -5.09 -1.28
CA CYS A 45 -3.73 -6.14 -2.22
C CYS A 45 -2.88 -7.41 -2.04
N ILE A 46 -3.33 -8.50 -2.66
CA ILE A 46 -2.60 -9.77 -2.68
C ILE A 46 -2.29 -10.10 -4.14
N LEU A 47 -1.02 -10.38 -4.42
CA LEU A 47 -0.55 -10.74 -5.75
C LEU A 47 0.12 -12.10 -5.73
N ARG A 48 -0.06 -12.90 -6.79
CA ARG A 48 0.71 -14.14 -6.96
C ARG A 48 2.18 -13.85 -7.25
N LEU A 49 3.08 -14.66 -6.72
CA LEU A 49 4.53 -14.49 -6.91
C LEU A 49 4.98 -14.83 -8.34
N ASP A 50 4.29 -15.75 -9.02
CA ASP A 50 4.65 -16.27 -10.34
C ASP A 50 4.34 -15.30 -11.49
N ASN A 51 3.17 -14.66 -11.44
CA ASN A 51 2.61 -13.90 -12.56
C ASN A 51 2.00 -12.56 -12.14
N ARG A 52 2.06 -12.22 -10.85
CA ARG A 52 1.48 -10.99 -10.27
C ARG A 52 -0.02 -10.82 -10.48
N GLN A 53 -0.75 -11.90 -10.79
CA GLN A 53 -2.20 -11.82 -10.87
C GLN A 53 -2.78 -11.51 -9.49
N PRO A 54 -3.76 -10.59 -9.41
CA PRO A 54 -4.43 -10.25 -8.16
C PRO A 54 -5.26 -11.43 -7.63
N VAL A 55 -5.30 -11.56 -6.30
CA VAL A 55 -6.14 -12.53 -5.58
C VAL A 55 -7.17 -11.76 -4.73
N PRO A 56 -8.45 -12.19 -4.67
CA PRO A 56 -9.47 -11.49 -3.89
C PRO A 56 -9.03 -11.37 -2.43
N CYS A 57 -9.04 -10.15 -1.90
CA CYS A 57 -8.54 -9.84 -0.56
C CYS A 57 -9.61 -10.05 0.50
N ASP A 58 -10.89 -10.06 0.12
CA ASP A 58 -12.05 -10.26 1.00
C ASP A 58 -12.07 -11.61 1.72
N GLN A 59 -11.26 -12.56 1.27
CA GLN A 59 -11.14 -13.90 1.85
C GLN A 59 -10.06 -14.02 2.93
N TYR A 60 -9.21 -13.00 3.10
CA TYR A 60 -7.97 -13.09 3.88
C TYR A 60 -7.90 -11.99 4.95
N ASP A 61 -8.27 -12.34 6.19
CA ASP A 61 -8.40 -11.38 7.30
C ASP A 61 -7.12 -11.33 8.15
N LEU A 62 -6.61 -10.12 8.35
CA LEU A 62 -5.43 -9.83 9.17
C LEU A 62 -5.71 -9.95 10.67
N MET A 63 -6.96 -9.72 11.10
CA MET A 63 -7.30 -9.72 12.53
C MET A 63 -7.40 -11.13 13.13
N LYS A 64 -7.46 -12.19 12.31
CA LYS A 64 -7.47 -13.58 12.79
C LYS A 64 -6.18 -13.97 13.54
N ASN A 65 -5.08 -13.28 13.25
CA ASN A 65 -3.74 -13.58 13.79
C ASN A 65 -3.42 -12.91 15.13
N ILE A 66 -4.37 -12.20 15.77
CA ILE A 66 -4.24 -11.77 17.17
C ILE A 66 -4.06 -12.99 18.11
N SER A 67 -4.39 -14.19 17.63
CA SER A 67 -4.24 -15.49 18.32
C SER A 67 -2.81 -16.05 18.40
N GLY A 68 -1.78 -15.37 17.88
CA GLY A 68 -0.37 -15.67 18.19
C GLY A 68 0.51 -16.17 17.03
N ASN A 69 -0.03 -16.37 15.83
CA ASN A 69 0.77 -16.63 14.64
C ASN A 69 1.22 -15.32 13.98
N LYS A 70 2.52 -15.19 13.70
CA LYS A 70 3.14 -13.99 13.11
C LYS A 70 2.97 -13.88 11.60
N GLU A 71 2.42 -14.89 10.94
CA GLU A 71 2.31 -14.94 9.49
C GLU A 71 0.98 -14.34 9.03
N LEU A 72 1.02 -13.57 7.94
CA LEU A 72 -0.18 -13.05 7.30
C LEU A 72 -0.99 -14.21 6.74
N ASP A 73 -2.29 -14.23 6.98
CA ASP A 73 -3.21 -15.20 6.37
C ASP A 73 -3.27 -14.91 4.86
N ILE A 74 -2.43 -15.56 4.04
CA ILE A 74 -2.42 -15.40 2.58
C ILE A 74 -2.25 -16.76 1.91
N PRO A 75 -2.70 -16.94 0.65
CA PRO A 75 -2.50 -18.18 -0.07
C PRO A 75 -1.03 -18.49 -0.32
N ASP A 76 -0.72 -19.78 -0.39
CA ASP A 76 0.59 -20.26 -0.82
C ASP A 76 0.97 -19.66 -2.18
N GLY A 77 2.24 -19.27 -2.31
CA GLY A 77 2.77 -18.67 -3.52
C GLY A 77 2.26 -17.25 -3.80
N CYS A 78 1.71 -16.56 -2.80
CA CYS A 78 1.30 -15.17 -2.90
C CYS A 78 2.12 -14.25 -1.98
N GLU A 79 2.05 -12.96 -2.25
CA GLU A 79 2.56 -11.89 -1.38
C GLU A 79 1.44 -10.91 -1.05
N ARG A 80 1.47 -10.37 0.16
CA ARG A 80 0.62 -9.23 0.54
C ARG A 80 1.37 -7.94 0.30
N VAL A 81 0.74 -6.98 -0.36
CA VAL A 81 1.33 -5.72 -0.76
C VAL A 81 0.67 -4.59 0.02
N ALA A 82 1.47 -3.83 0.77
CA ALA A 82 1.04 -2.60 1.42
C ALA A 82 1.47 -1.41 0.56
N ILE A 83 0.50 -0.65 0.06
CA ILE A 83 0.72 0.55 -0.76
C ILE A 83 0.50 1.78 0.13
N GLN A 84 1.53 2.61 0.26
CA GLN A 84 1.55 3.78 1.14
C GLN A 84 1.69 5.06 0.33
N VAL A 85 0.70 5.95 0.45
CA VAL A 85 0.73 7.29 -0.11
C VAL A 85 1.34 8.22 0.94
N THR A 86 2.47 8.84 0.59
CA THR A 86 3.12 9.77 1.51
C THR A 86 2.54 11.17 1.37
N THR A 87 2.80 12.03 2.35
CA THR A 87 2.44 13.45 2.36
C THR A 87 3.67 14.24 2.81
N PRO A 88 3.74 15.56 2.61
CA PRO A 88 4.86 16.37 3.09
C PRO A 88 5.18 16.15 4.57
N ASN A 89 4.17 15.93 5.40
CA ASN A 89 4.31 15.69 6.85
C ASN A 89 4.98 14.35 7.21
N HIS A 90 5.13 13.45 6.23
CA HIS A 90 5.86 12.19 6.41
C HIS A 90 7.37 12.35 6.22
N HIS A 91 7.84 13.52 5.81
CA HIS A 91 9.25 13.78 5.54
C HIS A 91 9.87 14.75 6.53
N CYS A 92 11.17 14.58 6.78
CA CYS A 92 11.99 15.55 7.49
C CYS A 92 12.05 16.86 6.70
N HIS A 93 12.00 17.99 7.41
CA HIS A 93 11.94 19.33 6.81
C HIS A 93 12.98 19.52 5.71
N ASN A 94 12.54 19.97 4.53
CA ASN A 94 13.36 20.20 3.33
C ASN A 94 14.18 18.99 2.85
N THR A 95 13.73 17.77 3.11
CA THR A 95 14.37 16.54 2.59
C THR A 95 13.35 15.54 2.09
N THR A 96 13.81 14.50 1.40
CA THR A 96 13.00 13.33 1.05
C THR A 96 13.06 12.21 2.08
N HIS A 97 13.85 12.35 3.15
CA HIS A 97 13.95 11.36 4.23
C HIS A 97 12.65 11.28 5.02
N TYR A 98 12.19 10.08 5.33
CA TYR A 98 11.00 9.90 6.16
C TYR A 98 11.29 10.22 7.62
N VAL A 99 10.30 10.74 8.33
CA VAL A 99 10.37 10.90 9.78
C VAL A 99 10.41 9.54 10.48
N GLY A 100 11.01 9.47 11.66
CA GLY A 100 11.25 8.20 12.36
C GLY A 100 10.00 7.35 12.60
N SER A 101 8.85 7.97 12.87
CA SER A 101 7.57 7.24 13.03
C SER A 101 7.13 6.52 11.76
N VAL A 102 7.35 7.13 10.59
CA VAL A 102 7.02 6.55 9.27
C VAL A 102 7.98 5.40 8.95
N GLU A 103 9.29 5.59 9.14
CA GLU A 103 10.30 4.53 8.96
C GLU A 103 10.04 3.31 9.86
N ILE A 104 9.66 3.54 11.12
CA ILE A 104 9.29 2.47 12.05
C ILE A 104 8.09 1.69 11.52
N SER A 105 7.05 2.39 11.05
CA SER A 105 5.86 1.76 10.47
C SER A 105 6.21 0.91 9.25
N PHE A 106 6.99 1.46 8.32
CA PHE A 106 7.45 0.76 7.12
C PHE A 106 8.29 -0.47 7.45
N ARG A 107 9.22 -0.35 8.40
CA ARG A 107 10.02 -1.46 8.90
C ARG A 107 9.16 -2.55 9.51
N HIS A 108 8.12 -2.19 10.26
CA HIS A 108 7.23 -3.15 10.89
C HIS A 108 6.36 -3.88 9.87
N LEU A 109 5.76 -3.17 8.91
CA LEU A 109 5.04 -3.80 7.80
C LEU A 109 5.91 -4.82 7.06
N LYS A 110 7.15 -4.47 6.72
CA LYS A 110 8.10 -5.41 6.11
C LYS A 110 8.37 -6.64 6.99
N LYS A 111 8.54 -6.45 8.31
CA LYS A 111 8.71 -7.56 9.27
C LYS A 111 7.49 -8.47 9.38
N LEU A 112 6.30 -7.97 9.08
CA LEU A 112 5.08 -8.78 9.01
C LEU A 112 4.97 -9.57 7.70
N GLY A 113 5.88 -9.40 6.75
CA GLY A 113 5.83 -10.09 5.46
C GLY A 113 5.14 -9.30 4.34
N TYR A 114 4.83 -8.01 4.56
CA TYR A 114 4.35 -7.15 3.48
C TYR A 114 5.46 -6.78 2.50
N ARG A 115 5.15 -6.85 1.21
CA ARG A 115 5.86 -6.05 0.22
C ARG A 115 5.38 -4.60 0.32
N LEU A 116 6.29 -3.71 0.68
CA LEU A 116 5.98 -2.29 0.80
C LEU A 116 6.17 -1.56 -0.54
N VAL A 117 5.11 -0.95 -1.04
CA VAL A 117 5.11 -0.05 -2.21
C VAL A 117 4.82 1.36 -1.73
N ILE A 118 5.80 2.26 -1.86
CA ILE A 118 5.62 3.66 -1.44
C ILE A 118 5.33 4.51 -2.67
N LEU A 119 4.34 5.40 -2.55
CA LEU A 119 3.95 6.41 -3.52
C LEU A 119 4.31 7.80 -2.95
N PRO A 120 5.48 8.35 -3.32
CA PRO A 120 5.91 9.64 -2.80
C PRO A 120 5.02 10.79 -3.29
N TYR A 121 4.65 11.71 -2.40
CA TYR A 121 3.76 12.82 -2.78
C TYR A 121 4.40 13.67 -3.89
N TYR A 122 5.70 13.92 -3.81
CA TYR A 122 6.43 14.73 -4.78
C TYR A 122 6.53 14.06 -6.16
N GLU A 123 6.51 12.72 -6.24
CA GLU A 123 6.41 12.01 -7.52
C GLU A 123 4.99 12.16 -8.08
N LEU A 124 3.98 11.94 -7.24
CA LEU A 124 2.57 12.01 -7.65
C LEU A 124 2.16 13.41 -8.12
N THR A 125 2.66 14.47 -7.49
CA THR A 125 2.34 15.87 -7.86
C THR A 125 2.90 16.27 -9.22
N THR A 126 3.94 15.59 -9.72
CA THR A 126 4.52 15.86 -11.05
C THR A 126 3.74 15.19 -12.18
N ILE A 127 2.80 14.30 -11.85
CA ILE A 127 2.06 13.52 -12.83
C ILE A 127 0.71 14.18 -13.12
N GLU A 128 0.63 14.86 -14.27
CA GLU A 128 -0.57 15.59 -14.67
C GLU A 128 -1.65 14.66 -15.25
N SER A 129 -1.29 13.81 -16.22
CA SER A 129 -2.28 13.01 -16.96
C SER A 129 -2.67 11.70 -16.26
N SER A 130 -3.95 11.33 -16.40
CA SER A 130 -4.49 10.07 -15.87
C SER A 130 -3.73 8.84 -16.41
N ALA A 131 -3.44 8.82 -17.72
CA ALA A 131 -2.69 7.74 -18.36
C ALA A 131 -1.25 7.61 -17.80
N SER A 132 -0.58 8.73 -17.53
CA SER A 132 0.76 8.70 -16.93
C SER A 132 0.74 8.21 -15.49
N ARG A 133 -0.30 8.59 -14.72
CA ARG A 133 -0.52 8.10 -13.36
C ARG A 133 -0.79 6.60 -13.35
N PHE A 134 -1.61 6.14 -14.30
CA PHE A 134 -1.87 4.72 -14.49
C PHE A 134 -0.55 3.96 -14.75
N ARG A 135 0.26 4.43 -15.69
CA ARG A 135 1.57 3.83 -15.99
C ARG A 135 2.52 3.84 -14.80
N TYR A 136 2.56 4.95 -14.06
CA TYR A 136 3.39 5.09 -12.87
C TYR A 136 3.01 4.08 -11.78
N LEU A 137 1.73 4.00 -11.43
CA LEU A 137 1.24 3.04 -10.42
C LEU A 137 1.46 1.60 -10.87
N ASN A 138 1.20 1.29 -12.15
CA ASN A 138 1.47 -0.03 -12.72
C ASN A 138 2.95 -0.42 -12.59
N ASN A 139 3.86 0.52 -12.85
CA ASN A 139 5.30 0.29 -12.68
C ASN A 139 5.64 0.05 -11.21
N LYS A 140 5.15 0.88 -10.27
CA LYS A 140 5.41 0.72 -8.83
C LYS A 140 4.86 -0.61 -8.28
N LEU A 141 3.71 -1.04 -8.79
CA LEU A 141 3.03 -2.22 -8.27
C LEU A 141 3.57 -3.53 -8.86
N PHE A 142 3.81 -3.59 -10.17
CA PHE A 142 4.09 -4.86 -10.86
C PHE A 142 5.55 -5.06 -11.28
N LYS A 143 6.37 -3.99 -11.35
CA LYS A 143 7.81 -4.15 -11.67
C LYS A 143 8.61 -4.40 -10.40
N HIS A 144 9.56 -5.33 -10.48
CA HIS A 144 10.54 -5.54 -9.43
C HIS A 144 11.43 -4.29 -9.29
N ASN A 145 11.54 -3.76 -8.08
CA ASN A 145 12.77 -3.07 -7.70
C ASN A 145 13.80 -4.18 -7.45
N GLN A 146 14.82 -4.25 -8.30
CA GLN A 146 16.04 -5.02 -8.04
C GLN A 146 16.84 -4.37 -6.89
#